data_AF-A0A8S4DN55-F1
#
_entry.id   AF-A0A8S4DN55-F1
#
_cell.length_a   1.000
_cell.length_b   1.000
_cell.length_c   1.000
_cell.angle_alpha   90.00
_cell.angle_beta   90.00
_cell.angle_gamma   90.00
#
_symmetry.space_group_name_H-M   'P 1'
#
loop_
_entity.id
_entity.type
_entity.pdbx_description
1 polymer ?
#
loop_
_entity_poly.entity_id
_entity_poly.type
_entity_poly.pdbx_seq_one_letter_code
_entity_poly.pdbx_strand_id
1 'polypeptide(L)'
;MDSIKCCFVVLIVSIMSGANASPQCRDEKGDYVDWFYVYKLPRERNHLNPLVRQGSAYMYLTPATLRSGWTMSDLAIGDPESIVGRTLEPMYHDKSLLALIYNDQPPQSVDQPDIFEAVAEKYLRQKKSSSSSHARKFKRFKLGNRYYDDYDVAEMCKAHAEYMRARTDNGHTKGVVLGDKLTALWLVHSVPKFPPVPELNSFNTSTYSYPATGLKFGQTFLCMSVQTTTLEQIAVQLLFNEPLIAYAQMPHEYESELPTMVDVMKNKSIDTSPWYHIQSFDTLDGRKFMSFAKSAMFNDDLYSGLVAEVLQSDLLVETWSNGPGTLDSECNRSFQVRNIERLKVQTAKMSFTTHNDHSKWAVAVAHKMHLSQDTKVADYWVCVGDINRALPQESRGGGTVCTAGPILWGNFAHLIDSVEPCKL
;
A
#
# COMPACT_ATOMS: atom_id res chain seq x y z
N MET A 1 33.36 -6.36 -71.54
CA MET A 1 33.53 -5.98 -70.13
C MET A 1 32.20 -5.42 -69.68
N ASP A 2 31.29 -6.25 -69.18
CA ASP A 2 30.06 -5.79 -68.54
C ASP A 2 29.83 -6.66 -67.30
N SER A 3 30.00 -6.03 -66.13
CA SER A 3 29.85 -6.67 -64.83
C SER A 3 28.43 -6.43 -64.34
N ILE A 4 27.60 -7.47 -64.39
CA ILE A 4 26.30 -7.48 -63.72
C ILE A 4 26.56 -7.70 -62.23
N LYS A 5 26.49 -6.62 -61.45
CA LYS A 5 26.48 -6.68 -59.98
C LYS A 5 25.09 -7.12 -59.52
N CYS A 6 24.99 -8.37 -59.08
CA CYS A 6 23.81 -8.88 -58.41
C CYS A 6 23.83 -8.39 -56.94
N CYS A 7 23.06 -7.34 -56.63
CA CYS A 7 22.85 -6.89 -55.25
C CYS A 7 21.94 -7.90 -54.53
N PHE A 8 22.51 -8.70 -53.63
CA PHE A 8 21.75 -9.43 -52.62
C PHE A 8 21.27 -8.44 -51.55
N VAL A 9 19.99 -8.08 -51.59
CA VAL A 9 19.32 -7.40 -50.49
C VAL A 9 18.96 -8.45 -49.45
N VAL A 10 19.76 -8.56 -48.40
CA VAL A 10 19.42 -9.36 -47.22
C VAL A 10 18.39 -8.55 -46.43
N LEU A 11 17.12 -8.92 -46.57
CA LEU A 11 16.04 -8.39 -45.75
C LEU A 11 16.16 -9.03 -44.36
N ILE A 12 16.80 -8.32 -43.42
CA ILE A 12 16.79 -8.69 -42.00
C ILE A 12 15.38 -8.40 -41.49
N VAL A 13 14.52 -9.40 -41.50
CA VAL A 13 13.26 -9.35 -40.76
C VAL A 13 13.62 -9.45 -39.28
N SER A 14 13.73 -8.29 -38.64
CA SER A 14 13.84 -8.22 -37.19
C SER A 14 12.50 -8.67 -36.61
N ILE A 15 12.42 -9.94 -36.21
CA ILE A 15 11.33 -10.42 -35.36
C ILE A 15 11.52 -9.71 -34.02
N MET A 16 10.85 -8.58 -33.84
CA MET A 16 10.61 -8.00 -32.53
C MET A 16 9.68 -8.99 -31.81
N SER A 17 10.26 -10.06 -31.24
CA SER A 17 9.61 -10.74 -30.13
C SER A 17 9.46 -9.68 -29.05
N GLY A 18 8.25 -9.15 -28.88
CA GLY A 18 7.92 -8.34 -27.72
C GLY A 18 8.18 -9.22 -26.50
N ALA A 19 9.37 -9.07 -25.91
CA ALA A 19 9.67 -9.74 -24.66
C ALA A 19 8.73 -9.11 -23.64
N ASN A 20 7.74 -9.87 -23.17
CA ASN A 20 6.89 -9.44 -22.08
C ASN A 20 7.81 -9.06 -20.93
N ALA A 21 7.71 -7.81 -20.50
CA ALA A 21 8.65 -7.25 -19.57
C ALA A 21 8.38 -7.84 -18.17
N SER A 22 9.36 -8.53 -17.59
CA SER A 22 9.23 -9.23 -16.31
C SER A 22 8.68 -8.32 -15.19
N PRO A 23 7.79 -8.84 -14.31
CA PRO A 23 7.18 -8.12 -13.21
C PRO A 23 8.15 -7.99 -12.02
N GLN A 24 9.15 -7.14 -12.19
CA GLN A 24 10.10 -6.73 -11.16
C GLN A 24 10.04 -5.22 -10.93
N CYS A 25 10.52 -4.76 -9.78
CA CYS A 25 10.73 -3.34 -9.53
C CYS A 25 11.70 -2.77 -10.58
N ARG A 26 11.39 -1.57 -11.09
CA ARG A 26 12.24 -0.86 -12.06
C ARG A 26 12.68 0.48 -11.49
N ASP A 27 13.83 0.99 -11.91
CA ASP A 27 14.28 2.34 -11.59
C ASP A 27 13.76 3.39 -12.60
N GLU A 28 14.20 4.65 -12.47
CA GLU A 28 13.83 5.75 -13.39
C GLU A 28 14.20 5.49 -14.86
N LYS A 29 15.22 4.67 -15.12
CA LYS A 29 15.68 4.32 -16.47
C LYS A 29 14.94 3.12 -17.05
N GLY A 30 14.15 2.44 -16.21
CA GLY A 30 13.46 1.19 -16.58
C GLY A 30 14.31 -0.06 -16.35
N ASP A 31 15.49 0.07 -15.74
CA ASP A 31 16.34 -1.07 -15.41
C ASP A 31 15.76 -1.80 -14.19
N TYR A 32 15.84 -3.13 -14.17
CA TYR A 32 15.39 -3.93 -13.03
C TYR A 32 16.23 -3.64 -11.78
N VAL A 33 15.55 -3.50 -10.65
CA VAL A 33 16.17 -3.31 -9.34
C VAL A 33 15.57 -4.26 -8.31
N ASP A 34 16.38 -4.60 -7.32
CA ASP A 34 16.00 -5.53 -6.25
C ASP A 34 14.89 -4.97 -5.34
N TRP A 35 14.96 -3.68 -5.03
CA TRP A 35 13.95 -2.95 -4.28
C TRP A 35 14.06 -1.44 -4.58
N PHE A 36 13.01 -0.70 -4.25
CA PHE A 36 13.10 0.75 -4.12
C PHE A 36 12.19 1.29 -3.03
N TYR A 37 12.52 2.48 -2.55
CA TYR A 37 11.62 3.34 -1.77
C TYR A 37 11.29 4.58 -2.58
N VAL A 38 10.02 5.00 -2.55
CA VAL A 38 9.58 6.29 -3.10
C VAL A 38 8.91 7.08 -1.99
N TYR A 39 9.24 8.36 -1.92
CA TYR A 39 8.57 9.34 -1.08
C TYR A 39 8.03 10.45 -1.97
N LYS A 40 6.72 10.44 -2.19
CA LYS A 40 6.00 11.49 -2.92
C LYS A 40 5.74 12.64 -1.95
N LEU A 41 6.19 13.85 -2.28
CA LEU A 41 6.23 15.00 -1.38
C LEU A 41 4.88 15.74 -1.32
N PRO A 42 4.47 16.29 -0.17
CA PRO A 42 3.22 17.05 -0.08
C PRO A 42 3.24 18.27 -0.98
N ARG A 43 2.04 18.72 -1.38
CA ARG A 43 1.90 19.89 -2.24
C ARG A 43 2.22 21.17 -1.48
N GLU A 44 3.18 21.94 -1.97
CA GLU A 44 3.52 23.26 -1.45
C GLU A 44 3.41 24.33 -2.54
N ARG A 45 2.32 25.11 -2.54
CA ARG A 45 1.92 26.01 -3.65
C ARG A 45 2.96 27.07 -4.02
N ASN A 46 3.77 27.52 -3.05
CA ASN A 46 4.73 28.61 -3.22
C ASN A 46 6.17 28.11 -3.43
N HIS A 47 6.36 26.80 -3.59
CA HIS A 47 7.68 26.21 -3.74
C HIS A 47 8.32 26.56 -5.09
N LEU A 48 9.65 26.65 -5.15
CA LEU A 48 10.36 27.00 -6.40
C LEU A 48 10.27 25.88 -7.46
N ASN A 49 10.29 24.62 -7.03
CA ASN A 49 10.12 23.46 -7.91
C ASN A 49 8.64 23.33 -8.38
N PRO A 50 8.35 23.33 -9.70
CA PRO A 50 7.00 23.17 -10.24
C PRO A 50 6.28 21.87 -9.83
N LEU A 51 6.99 20.75 -9.76
CA LEU A 51 6.41 19.46 -9.37
C LEU A 51 5.96 19.47 -7.91
N VAL A 52 6.71 20.14 -7.02
CA VAL A 52 6.32 20.32 -5.61
C VAL A 52 5.08 21.22 -5.50
N ARG A 53 5.00 22.29 -6.30
CA ARG A 53 3.80 23.16 -6.37
C ARG A 53 2.54 22.42 -6.79
N GLN A 54 2.70 21.44 -7.67
CA GLN A 54 1.61 20.60 -8.16
C GLN A 54 1.31 19.43 -7.20
N GLY A 55 2.25 19.08 -6.32
CA GLY A 55 2.17 17.91 -5.45
C GLY A 55 2.44 16.60 -6.21
N SER A 56 3.18 16.66 -7.29
CA SER A 56 3.58 15.51 -8.11
C SER A 56 5.05 15.15 -7.95
N ALA A 57 5.84 15.96 -7.24
CA ALA A 57 7.25 15.66 -6.96
C ALA A 57 7.39 14.44 -6.06
N TYR A 58 8.42 13.65 -6.32
CA TYR A 58 8.85 12.56 -5.44
C TYR A 58 10.37 12.45 -5.41
N MET A 59 10.85 11.81 -4.37
CA MET A 59 12.23 11.36 -4.24
C MET A 59 12.27 9.84 -4.08
N TYR A 60 13.39 9.22 -4.39
CA TYR A 60 13.54 7.78 -4.35
C TYR A 60 14.89 7.32 -3.79
N LEU A 61 14.92 6.07 -3.34
CA LEU A 61 16.11 5.30 -2.98
C LEU A 61 16.06 3.95 -3.71
N THR A 62 17.16 3.57 -4.35
CA THR A 62 17.40 2.25 -4.92
C THR A 62 18.73 1.70 -4.38
N PRO A 63 19.08 0.42 -4.61
CA PRO A 63 20.42 -0.08 -4.31
C PRO A 63 21.55 0.82 -4.84
N ALA A 64 21.36 1.42 -6.02
CA ALA A 64 22.35 2.30 -6.65
C ALA A 64 22.46 3.67 -5.96
N THR A 65 21.35 4.26 -5.48
CA THR A 65 21.35 5.59 -4.86
C THR A 65 21.43 5.55 -3.34
N LEU A 66 21.34 4.38 -2.71
CA LEU A 66 21.32 4.22 -1.25
C LEU A 66 22.44 4.99 -0.52
N ARG A 67 23.66 4.96 -1.08
CA ARG A 67 24.84 5.63 -0.48
C ARG A 67 24.87 7.13 -0.69
N SER A 68 24.34 7.64 -1.81
CA SER A 68 24.21 9.09 -2.07
C SER A 68 22.99 9.70 -1.38
N GLY A 69 22.03 8.85 -1.03
CA GLY A 69 20.80 9.19 -0.34
C GLY A 69 19.65 9.58 -1.25
N TRP A 70 18.62 10.19 -0.66
CA TRP A 70 17.37 10.54 -1.35
C TRP A 70 17.63 11.37 -2.60
N THR A 71 17.23 10.83 -3.75
CA THR A 71 17.38 11.46 -5.06
C THR A 71 16.05 12.02 -5.51
N MET A 72 15.98 13.30 -5.88
CA MET A 72 14.78 13.89 -6.46
C MET A 72 14.59 13.37 -7.88
N SER A 73 13.36 12.97 -8.24
CA SER A 73 13.02 12.70 -9.63
C SER A 73 12.70 13.99 -10.38
N ASP A 74 13.06 14.01 -11.66
CA ASP A 74 12.66 15.02 -12.63
C ASP A 74 11.29 14.72 -13.25
N LEU A 75 10.76 13.52 -13.02
CA LEU A 75 9.44 13.08 -13.48
C LEU A 75 8.37 13.35 -12.42
N ALA A 76 7.14 13.55 -12.88
CA ALA A 76 5.98 13.57 -12.00
C ALA A 76 5.66 12.14 -11.53
N ILE A 77 5.19 11.96 -10.29
CA ILE A 77 4.76 10.65 -9.80
C ILE A 77 3.65 10.03 -10.65
N GLY A 78 2.87 10.84 -11.38
CA GLY A 78 1.84 10.35 -12.30
C GLY A 78 2.30 10.09 -13.72
N ASP A 79 3.59 10.29 -14.01
CA ASP A 79 4.16 10.00 -15.31
C ASP A 79 4.28 8.47 -15.50
N PRO A 80 3.80 7.89 -16.62
CA PRO A 80 4.02 6.47 -16.94
C PRO A 80 5.49 6.05 -16.97
N GLU A 81 6.40 7.00 -17.21
CA GLU A 81 7.85 6.79 -17.18
C GLU A 81 8.48 6.95 -15.79
N SER A 82 7.69 7.34 -14.77
CA SER A 82 8.16 7.37 -13.38
C SER A 82 8.54 5.97 -12.89
N ILE A 83 9.35 5.91 -11.83
CA ILE A 83 9.75 4.63 -11.21
C ILE A 83 8.56 3.71 -10.87
N VAL A 84 7.45 4.29 -10.39
CA VAL A 84 6.22 3.55 -10.08
C VAL A 84 5.46 3.21 -11.36
N GLY A 85 5.42 4.12 -12.33
CA GLY A 85 4.78 3.90 -13.63
C GLY A 85 5.41 2.73 -14.40
N ARG A 86 6.73 2.75 -14.56
CA ARG A 86 7.49 1.67 -15.21
C ARG A 86 7.35 0.32 -14.50
N THR A 87 7.29 0.35 -13.17
CA THR A 87 7.14 -0.87 -12.36
C THR A 87 5.76 -1.52 -12.53
N LEU A 88 4.70 -0.72 -12.67
CA LEU A 88 3.33 -1.22 -12.81
C LEU A 88 2.88 -1.41 -14.27
N GLU A 89 3.65 -0.89 -15.22
CA GLU A 89 3.39 -0.97 -16.67
C GLU A 89 3.02 -2.38 -17.17
N PRO A 90 3.71 -3.47 -16.77
CA PRO A 90 3.38 -4.82 -17.26
C PRO A 90 1.95 -5.26 -16.99
N MET A 91 1.38 -4.84 -15.85
CA MET A 91 0.01 -5.18 -15.44
C MET A 91 -1.06 -4.68 -16.43
N TYR A 92 -0.76 -3.60 -17.17
CA TYR A 92 -1.69 -2.98 -18.11
C TYR A 92 -1.62 -3.58 -19.52
N HIS A 93 -0.64 -4.44 -19.79
CA HIS A 93 -0.38 -4.97 -21.13
C HIS A 93 -0.39 -6.50 -21.18
N ASP A 94 -0.02 -7.18 -20.09
CA ASP A 94 0.14 -8.63 -20.07
C ASP A 94 -0.90 -9.32 -19.17
N LYS A 95 -1.89 -9.97 -19.81
CA LYS A 95 -2.93 -10.77 -19.12
C LYS A 95 -2.44 -12.14 -18.65
N SER A 96 -1.22 -12.54 -19.01
CA SER A 96 -0.63 -13.78 -18.52
C SER A 96 0.06 -13.61 -17.16
N LEU A 97 0.11 -12.39 -16.63
CA LEU A 97 0.62 -12.14 -15.29
C LEU A 97 -0.43 -12.47 -14.22
N LEU A 98 0.06 -13.00 -13.10
CA LEU A 98 -0.61 -12.84 -11.83
C LEU A 98 -0.63 -11.35 -11.50
N ALA A 99 -1.81 -10.81 -11.18
CA ALA A 99 -1.98 -9.43 -10.76
C ALA A 99 -3.02 -9.33 -9.64
N LEU A 100 -2.64 -8.71 -8.53
CA LEU A 100 -3.50 -8.42 -7.40
C LEU A 100 -3.36 -6.95 -7.04
N ILE A 101 -4.48 -6.22 -7.02
CA ILE A 101 -4.55 -4.88 -6.45
C ILE A 101 -5.43 -4.97 -5.21
N TYR A 102 -4.93 -4.50 -4.08
CA TYR A 102 -5.70 -4.35 -2.87
C TYR A 102 -5.62 -2.91 -2.36
N ASN A 103 -6.76 -2.38 -1.93
CA ASN A 103 -6.86 -1.02 -1.42
C ASN A 103 -8.17 -0.84 -0.64
N ASP A 104 -8.10 -0.44 0.62
CA ASP A 104 -9.30 -0.15 1.44
C ASP A 104 -10.09 1.08 0.95
N GLN A 105 -9.54 1.84 0.01
CA GLN A 105 -10.23 2.88 -0.74
C GLN A 105 -9.96 2.69 -2.24
N PRO A 106 -10.63 1.73 -2.92
CA PRO A 106 -10.27 1.32 -4.27
C PRO A 106 -10.49 2.41 -5.33
N PRO A 107 -9.86 2.30 -6.52
CA PRO A 107 -10.06 3.22 -7.65
C PRO A 107 -11.53 3.28 -8.10
N GLN A 108 -11.93 4.41 -8.69
CA GLN A 108 -13.33 4.67 -9.08
C GLN A 108 -13.90 3.73 -10.16
N SER A 109 -13.07 3.04 -10.93
CA SER A 109 -13.51 2.08 -11.95
C SER A 109 -14.02 0.76 -11.38
N VAL A 110 -13.87 0.52 -10.07
CA VAL A 110 -14.52 -0.60 -9.40
C VAL A 110 -15.96 -0.17 -9.12
N ASP A 111 -16.91 -0.73 -9.88
CA ASP A 111 -18.35 -0.54 -9.70
C ASP A 111 -18.70 -0.82 -8.23
N GLN A 112 -18.79 0.26 -7.44
CA GLN A 112 -19.37 0.17 -6.12
C GLN A 112 -20.85 0.40 -6.32
N PRO A 113 -21.72 -0.57 -5.98
CA PRO A 113 -23.14 -0.29 -5.97
C PRO A 113 -23.36 0.98 -5.15
N ASP A 114 -24.18 1.90 -5.68
CA ASP A 114 -24.52 3.15 -5.02
C ASP A 114 -24.78 2.84 -3.53
N ILE A 115 -24.21 3.62 -2.61
CA ILE A 115 -24.38 3.43 -1.18
C ILE A 115 -25.86 3.25 -0.85
N PHE A 116 -26.75 3.99 -1.53
CA PHE A 116 -28.18 3.85 -1.36
C PHE A 116 -28.74 2.51 -1.87
N GLU A 117 -28.21 1.99 -2.97
CA GLU A 117 -28.61 0.72 -3.58
C GLU A 117 -28.09 -0.47 -2.77
N ALA A 118 -26.83 -0.44 -2.32
CA ALA A 118 -26.23 -1.46 -1.46
C ALA A 118 -26.90 -1.53 -0.07
N VAL A 119 -27.20 -0.37 0.53
CA VAL A 119 -27.97 -0.28 1.78
C VAL A 119 -29.39 -0.81 1.58
N ALA A 120 -30.04 -0.47 0.46
CA ALA A 120 -31.36 -0.99 0.13
C ALA A 120 -31.36 -2.51 -0.07
N GLU A 121 -30.35 -3.09 -0.72
CA GLU A 121 -30.22 -4.54 -0.89
C GLU A 121 -30.00 -5.27 0.44
N LYS A 122 -29.11 -4.76 1.30
CA LYS A 122 -28.87 -5.33 2.64
C LYS A 122 -30.15 -5.31 3.48
N TYR A 123 -30.86 -4.18 3.48
CA TYR A 123 -32.16 -4.05 4.14
C TYR A 123 -33.19 -5.08 3.61
N LEU A 124 -33.32 -5.23 2.29
CA LEU A 124 -34.27 -6.18 1.68
C LEU A 124 -33.94 -7.63 2.03
N ARG A 125 -32.66 -8.00 2.18
CA ARG A 125 -32.24 -9.34 2.62
C ARG A 125 -32.60 -9.58 4.10
N GLN A 126 -32.39 -8.58 4.97
CA GLN A 126 -32.77 -8.67 6.39
C GLN A 126 -34.29 -8.75 6.56
N LYS A 127 -35.06 -7.94 5.82
CA LYS A 127 -36.53 -7.96 5.83
C LYS A 127 -37.12 -9.30 5.39
N LYS A 128 -36.48 -10.01 4.45
CA LYS A 128 -36.90 -11.37 4.04
C LYS A 128 -36.77 -12.40 5.17
N SER A 129 -35.96 -12.16 6.20
CA SER A 129 -35.85 -13.04 7.38
C SER A 129 -36.82 -12.73 8.52
N SER A 130 -37.51 -11.58 8.48
CA SER A 130 -38.43 -11.14 9.54
C SER A 130 -39.83 -10.90 8.98
N SER A 131 -40.65 -11.95 8.89
CA SER A 131 -42.09 -11.77 8.62
C SER A 131 -42.81 -11.41 9.92
N SER A 132 -43.09 -10.13 10.12
CA SER A 132 -44.06 -9.67 11.12
C SER A 132 -45.03 -8.69 10.47
N SER A 133 -46.28 -9.12 10.38
CA SER A 133 -47.39 -8.39 9.80
C SER A 133 -48.03 -7.47 10.83
N HIS A 134 -47.82 -6.16 10.77
CA HIS A 134 -48.75 -5.18 11.34
C HIS A 134 -48.78 -3.91 10.47
N ALA A 135 -49.92 -3.66 9.82
CA ALA A 135 -50.14 -2.49 8.99
C ALA A 135 -50.40 -1.24 9.86
N ARG A 136 -49.46 -0.29 9.86
CA ARG A 136 -49.72 1.11 10.25
C ARG A 136 -49.41 2.00 9.05
N LYS A 137 -50.24 3.03 8.86
CA LYS A 137 -50.07 4.03 7.78
C LYS A 137 -48.86 4.91 8.10
N PHE A 138 -47.85 4.86 7.26
CA PHE A 138 -46.65 5.70 7.34
C PHE A 138 -46.55 6.64 6.13
N LYS A 139 -45.83 7.76 6.27
CA LYS A 139 -45.56 8.66 5.14
C LYS A 139 -44.57 7.98 4.20
N ARG A 140 -44.85 8.00 2.89
CA ARG A 140 -44.00 7.39 1.86
C ARG A 140 -43.17 8.46 1.17
N PHE A 141 -41.86 8.29 1.10
CA PHE A 141 -40.96 9.14 0.33
C PHE A 141 -40.27 8.32 -0.77
N LYS A 142 -39.96 8.97 -1.90
CA LYS A 142 -39.44 8.30 -3.10
C LYS A 142 -37.93 8.51 -3.19
N LEU A 143 -37.17 7.42 -3.32
CA LEU A 143 -35.73 7.45 -3.63
C LEU A 143 -35.52 6.68 -4.95
N GLY A 144 -34.99 7.35 -5.98
CA GLY A 144 -34.96 6.81 -7.33
C GLY A 144 -36.35 6.42 -7.83
N ASN A 145 -36.54 5.15 -8.22
CA ASN A 145 -37.82 4.60 -8.68
C ASN A 145 -38.64 3.87 -7.59
N ARG A 146 -38.23 3.92 -6.32
CA ARG A 146 -38.87 3.16 -5.22
C ARG A 146 -39.36 4.06 -4.09
N TYR A 147 -40.33 3.56 -3.31
CA TYR A 147 -40.96 4.26 -2.18
C TYR A 147 -40.65 3.55 -0.86
N TYR A 148 -40.27 4.32 0.16
CA TYR A 148 -39.90 3.88 1.51
C TYR A 148 -40.76 4.58 2.56
N ASP A 149 -40.91 4.00 3.75
CA ASP A 149 -41.68 4.53 4.87
C ASP A 149 -40.83 5.03 6.06
N ASP A 150 -41.46 5.68 7.06
CA ASP A 150 -40.74 6.29 8.20
C ASP A 150 -40.02 5.26 9.11
N TYR A 151 -40.47 3.98 9.11
CA TYR A 151 -39.76 2.89 9.79
C TYR A 151 -38.49 2.49 9.02
N ASP A 152 -38.57 2.54 7.69
CA ASP A 152 -37.43 2.32 6.80
C ASP A 152 -36.32 3.35 7.03
N VAL A 153 -36.57 4.59 7.45
CA VAL A 153 -35.48 5.57 7.70
C VAL A 153 -34.63 5.18 8.91
N ALA A 154 -35.25 4.76 10.01
CA ALA A 154 -34.52 4.38 11.23
C ALA A 154 -33.76 3.06 11.03
N GLU A 155 -34.37 2.08 10.36
CA GLU A 155 -33.70 0.84 9.97
C GLU A 155 -32.66 1.06 8.86
N MET A 156 -32.87 1.98 7.91
CA MET A 156 -31.85 2.36 6.94
C MET A 156 -30.70 3.12 7.60
N CYS A 157 -30.94 3.95 8.61
CA CYS A 157 -29.87 4.57 9.39
C CYS A 157 -29.08 3.52 10.19
N LYS A 158 -29.75 2.50 10.72
CA LYS A 158 -29.10 1.36 11.39
C LYS A 158 -28.35 0.47 10.39
N ALA A 159 -28.95 0.15 9.25
CA ALA A 159 -28.33 -0.61 8.17
C ALA A 159 -27.20 0.19 7.51
N HIS A 160 -27.30 1.51 7.44
CA HIS A 160 -26.24 2.44 7.02
C HIS A 160 -25.13 2.46 8.06
N ALA A 161 -25.43 2.55 9.36
CA ALA A 161 -24.41 2.42 10.40
C ALA A 161 -23.73 1.04 10.38
N GLU A 162 -24.48 -0.04 10.15
CA GLU A 162 -23.97 -1.41 9.98
C GLU A 162 -23.25 -1.60 8.63
N TYR A 163 -23.57 -0.84 7.59
CA TYR A 163 -22.90 -0.84 6.29
C TYR A 163 -21.62 0.01 6.33
N MET A 164 -21.64 1.13 7.05
CA MET A 164 -20.47 1.92 7.40
C MET A 164 -19.54 1.13 8.32
N ARG A 165 -20.09 0.28 9.20
CA ARG A 165 -19.33 -0.76 9.92
C ARG A 165 -18.85 -1.89 8.99
N ALA A 166 -19.62 -2.29 7.98
CA ALA A 166 -19.13 -3.26 7.00
C ALA A 166 -17.98 -2.73 6.13
N ARG A 167 -17.90 -1.40 5.93
CA ARG A 167 -16.71 -0.73 5.38
C ARG A 167 -15.53 -0.68 6.35
N THR A 168 -15.73 -0.98 7.64
CA THR A 168 -14.64 -1.21 8.62
C THR A 168 -14.22 -2.68 8.72
N ASP A 169 -14.84 -3.60 7.98
CA ASP A 169 -14.54 -5.05 8.07
C ASP A 169 -13.21 -5.44 7.37
N ASN A 170 -12.70 -4.61 6.46
CA ASN A 170 -11.42 -4.86 5.78
C ASN A 170 -10.29 -4.07 6.45
N GLY A 171 -9.09 -4.63 6.41
CA GLY A 171 -7.90 -3.99 6.92
C GLY A 171 -7.56 -2.67 6.23
N HIS A 172 -6.80 -1.82 6.92
CA HIS A 172 -6.27 -0.59 6.38
C HIS A 172 -4.97 -0.88 5.62
N THR A 173 -5.12 -1.56 4.50
CA THR A 173 -3.98 -2.08 3.73
C THR A 173 -4.11 -1.75 2.25
N LYS A 174 -2.98 -1.45 1.60
CA LYS A 174 -2.94 -1.10 0.17
C LYS A 174 -1.64 -1.56 -0.49
N GLY A 175 -1.75 -2.07 -1.71
CA GLY A 175 -0.61 -2.52 -2.47
C GLY A 175 -0.95 -3.24 -3.75
N VAL A 176 0.11 -3.70 -4.42
CA VAL A 176 0.05 -4.43 -5.69
C VAL A 176 0.98 -5.63 -5.61
N VAL A 177 0.52 -6.78 -6.07
CA VAL A 177 1.35 -7.95 -6.35
C VAL A 177 1.28 -8.26 -7.82
N LEU A 178 2.43 -8.36 -8.50
CA LEU A 178 2.54 -8.83 -9.87
C LEU A 178 3.48 -10.03 -9.91
N GLY A 179 3.22 -11.01 -10.78
CA GLY A 179 4.10 -12.17 -10.91
C GLY A 179 3.96 -12.92 -12.22
N ASP A 180 5.07 -13.53 -12.65
CA ASP A 180 5.14 -14.54 -13.70
C ASP A 180 5.64 -15.88 -13.12
N LYS A 181 6.09 -16.81 -13.95
CA LYS A 181 6.59 -18.14 -13.50
C LYS A 181 7.83 -18.08 -12.61
N LEU A 182 8.63 -17.03 -12.70
CA LEU A 182 9.97 -16.98 -12.11
C LEU A 182 10.11 -15.85 -11.10
N THR A 183 9.56 -14.69 -11.45
CA THR A 183 9.76 -13.42 -10.77
C THR A 183 8.43 -12.80 -10.41
N ALA A 184 8.44 -12.09 -9.30
CA ALA A 184 7.31 -11.32 -8.84
C ALA A 184 7.78 -10.04 -8.16
N LEU A 185 6.85 -9.13 -7.95
CA LEU A 185 7.05 -7.96 -7.10
C LEU A 185 5.91 -7.82 -6.10
N TRP A 186 6.23 -7.23 -4.96
CA TRP A 186 5.27 -6.73 -3.99
C TRP A 186 5.51 -5.25 -3.74
N LEU A 187 4.49 -4.43 -4.04
CA LEU A 187 4.48 -3.00 -3.84
C LEU A 187 3.54 -2.64 -2.69
N VAL A 188 4.09 -2.19 -1.56
CA VAL A 188 3.34 -1.65 -0.42
C VAL A 188 3.27 -0.14 -0.56
N HIS A 189 2.09 0.46 -0.37
CA HIS A 189 1.94 1.91 -0.48
C HIS A 189 0.83 2.49 0.40
N SER A 190 0.79 3.82 0.53
CA SER A 190 -0.20 4.52 1.34
C SER A 190 -1.29 5.27 0.56
N VAL A 191 -1.26 5.22 -0.78
CA VAL A 191 -2.11 6.00 -1.69
C VAL A 191 -3.53 5.43 -1.86
N PRO A 192 -4.59 6.18 -1.49
CA PRO A 192 -5.97 5.82 -1.81
C PRO A 192 -6.28 5.91 -3.30
N LYS A 193 -7.20 5.07 -3.78
CA LYS A 193 -7.70 5.05 -5.18
C LYS A 193 -6.61 4.79 -6.21
N PHE A 194 -5.62 4.00 -5.84
CA PHE A 194 -4.44 3.69 -6.65
C PHE A 194 -4.15 2.17 -6.61
N PRO A 195 -3.54 1.63 -7.67
CA PRO A 195 -3.41 2.21 -9.02
C PRO A 195 -4.72 2.03 -9.83
N PRO A 196 -4.89 2.68 -11.00
CA PRO A 196 -5.99 2.35 -11.91
C PRO A 196 -6.06 0.85 -12.20
N VAL A 197 -7.26 0.30 -12.21
CA VAL A 197 -7.48 -1.13 -12.49
C VAL A 197 -7.26 -1.40 -14.00
N PRO A 198 -6.62 -2.52 -14.38
CA PRO A 198 -6.52 -2.92 -15.77
C PRO A 198 -7.89 -3.12 -16.43
N GLU A 199 -8.22 -2.28 -17.40
CA GLU A 199 -9.36 -2.44 -18.30
C GLU A 199 -8.81 -2.69 -19.71
N LEU A 200 -9.06 -3.89 -20.25
CA LEU A 200 -8.70 -4.26 -21.61
C LEU A 200 -9.98 -4.68 -22.35
N ASN A 201 -10.73 -3.67 -22.76
CA ASN A 201 -11.81 -3.81 -23.74
C ASN A 201 -11.24 -3.36 -25.10
N SER A 202 -11.75 -3.88 -26.22
CA SER A 202 -11.20 -3.68 -27.58
C SER A 202 -11.05 -2.22 -28.08
N PHE A 203 -11.39 -1.22 -27.26
CA PHE A 203 -11.38 0.20 -27.58
C PHE A 203 -10.67 1.09 -26.53
N ASN A 204 -10.28 0.56 -25.37
CA ASN A 204 -9.60 1.32 -24.32
C ASN A 204 -8.65 0.41 -23.53
N THR A 205 -7.37 0.78 -23.49
CA THR A 205 -6.36 0.15 -22.63
C THR A 205 -6.08 1.13 -21.50
N SER A 206 -6.45 0.77 -20.28
CA SER A 206 -6.05 1.50 -19.08
C SER A 206 -4.52 1.65 -19.04
N THR A 207 -4.04 2.80 -18.60
CA THR A 207 -2.60 3.06 -18.43
C THR A 207 -2.33 3.54 -17.01
N TYR A 208 -1.06 3.52 -16.62
CA TYR A 208 -0.62 4.08 -15.35
C TYR A 208 -1.07 5.54 -15.22
N SER A 209 -1.63 5.87 -14.06
CA SER A 209 -1.85 7.25 -13.65
C SER A 209 -1.90 7.35 -12.13
N TYR A 210 -1.69 8.57 -11.64
CA TYR A 210 -1.72 8.85 -10.21
C TYR A 210 -2.98 9.64 -9.83
N PRO A 211 -3.72 9.23 -8.77
CA PRO A 211 -5.00 9.84 -8.46
C PRO A 211 -4.83 11.28 -8.00
N ALA A 212 -5.69 12.18 -8.49
CA ALA A 212 -5.67 13.60 -8.12
C ALA A 212 -5.80 13.82 -6.60
N THR A 213 -6.51 12.93 -5.90
CA THR A 213 -6.60 12.95 -4.42
C THR A 213 -5.28 12.68 -3.73
N GLY A 214 -4.38 11.92 -4.36
CA GLY A 214 -3.04 11.62 -3.85
C GLY A 214 -2.05 12.77 -3.99
N LEU A 215 -2.39 13.85 -4.72
CA LEU A 215 -1.48 14.98 -4.95
C LEU A 215 -1.31 15.88 -3.71
N LYS A 216 -2.27 15.89 -2.80
CA LYS A 216 -2.26 16.83 -1.66
C LYS A 216 -1.20 16.52 -0.61
N PHE A 217 -1.08 15.25 -0.21
CA PHE A 217 -0.31 14.82 0.95
C PHE A 217 0.94 14.04 0.56
N GLY A 218 1.90 13.96 1.47
CA GLY A 218 3.04 13.05 1.37
C GLY A 218 2.58 11.59 1.33
N GLN A 219 3.30 10.72 0.62
CA GLN A 219 2.98 9.30 0.47
C GLN A 219 4.26 8.48 0.31
N THR A 220 4.25 7.24 0.79
CA THR A 220 5.38 6.31 0.63
C THR A 220 5.01 5.08 -0.19
N PHE A 221 6.02 4.54 -0.86
CA PHE A 221 5.98 3.25 -1.54
C PHE A 221 7.23 2.46 -1.21
N LEU A 222 7.08 1.15 -1.07
CA LEU A 222 8.16 0.18 -1.01
C LEU A 222 7.87 -0.91 -2.03
N CYS A 223 8.76 -1.08 -3.00
CA CYS A 223 8.72 -2.18 -3.96
C CYS A 223 9.83 -3.17 -3.65
N MET A 224 9.51 -4.47 -3.68
CA MET A 224 10.46 -5.57 -3.49
C MET A 224 10.31 -6.58 -4.63
N SER A 225 11.39 -6.82 -5.37
CA SER A 225 11.48 -7.88 -6.38
C SER A 225 11.81 -9.20 -5.69
N VAL A 226 11.00 -10.23 -5.90
CA VAL A 226 11.10 -11.53 -5.23
C VAL A 226 10.94 -12.68 -6.23
N GLN A 227 11.28 -13.90 -5.81
CA GLN A 227 10.90 -15.09 -6.57
C GLN A 227 9.39 -15.31 -6.46
N THR A 228 8.75 -15.85 -7.49
CA THR A 228 7.30 -16.12 -7.48
C THR A 228 6.88 -17.01 -6.30
N THR A 229 7.70 -17.99 -5.91
CA THR A 229 7.43 -18.87 -4.76
C THR A 229 7.36 -18.12 -3.43
N THR A 230 8.04 -16.97 -3.30
CA THR A 230 7.97 -16.09 -2.13
C THR A 230 6.56 -15.48 -1.96
N LEU A 231 5.74 -15.45 -3.02
CA LEU A 231 4.37 -14.95 -2.93
C LEU A 231 3.50 -15.76 -1.97
N GLU A 232 3.78 -17.04 -1.70
CA GLU A 232 3.05 -17.81 -0.68
C GLU A 232 3.31 -17.27 0.73
N GLN A 233 4.54 -16.86 1.02
CA GLN A 233 4.90 -16.23 2.30
C GLN A 233 4.24 -14.86 2.45
N ILE A 234 4.22 -14.08 1.37
CA ILE A 234 3.54 -12.77 1.32
C ILE A 234 2.02 -12.96 1.41
N ALA A 235 1.45 -14.00 0.80
CA ALA A 235 0.03 -14.29 0.84
C ALA A 235 -0.46 -14.56 2.27
N VAL A 236 0.33 -15.25 3.10
CA VAL A 236 0.02 -15.41 4.53
C VAL A 236 -0.10 -14.04 5.20
N GLN A 237 0.82 -13.11 4.94
CA GLN A 237 0.74 -11.74 5.48
C GLN A 237 -0.52 -11.03 5.01
N LEU A 238 -0.86 -11.13 3.72
CA LEU A 238 -2.07 -10.52 3.17
C LEU A 238 -3.34 -11.11 3.80
N LEU A 239 -3.41 -12.41 4.06
CA LEU A 239 -4.57 -12.99 4.74
C LEU A 239 -4.78 -12.40 6.15
N PHE A 240 -3.71 -12.16 6.92
CA PHE A 240 -3.82 -11.46 8.21
C PHE A 240 -4.20 -10.00 8.03
N ASN A 241 -3.70 -9.32 6.99
CA ASN A 241 -4.03 -7.92 6.72
C ASN A 241 -5.49 -7.70 6.29
N GLU A 242 -6.25 -8.75 5.96
CA GLU A 242 -7.68 -8.67 5.55
C GLU A 242 -7.94 -7.62 4.44
N PRO A 243 -7.21 -7.66 3.32
CA PRO A 243 -7.27 -6.63 2.29
C PRO A 243 -8.61 -6.60 1.56
N LEU A 244 -9.07 -5.40 1.25
CA LEU A 244 -10.10 -5.22 0.23
C LEU A 244 -9.46 -5.37 -1.16
N ILE A 245 -9.73 -6.51 -1.81
CA ILE A 245 -9.25 -6.78 -3.17
C ILE A 245 -10.04 -5.94 -4.18
N ALA A 246 -9.33 -5.07 -4.89
CA ALA A 246 -9.88 -4.19 -5.93
C ALA A 246 -9.81 -4.81 -7.33
N TYR A 247 -8.79 -5.64 -7.58
CA TYR A 247 -8.60 -6.37 -8.82
C TYR A 247 -7.78 -7.62 -8.56
N ALA A 248 -8.13 -8.72 -9.23
CA ALA A 248 -7.42 -9.98 -9.07
C ALA A 248 -7.48 -10.75 -10.40
N GLN A 249 -6.33 -11.21 -10.88
CA GLN A 249 -6.19 -12.10 -12.01
C GLN A 249 -5.03 -13.06 -11.78
N MET A 250 -5.23 -14.32 -12.12
CA MET A 250 -4.21 -15.36 -12.00
C MET A 250 -4.40 -16.38 -13.12
N PRO A 251 -3.35 -16.71 -13.90
CA PRO A 251 -3.36 -17.86 -14.79
C PRO A 251 -3.64 -19.17 -14.03
N HIS A 252 -4.47 -20.05 -14.60
CA HIS A 252 -4.88 -21.31 -13.98
C HIS A 252 -3.70 -22.20 -13.57
N GLU A 253 -2.57 -22.12 -14.26
CA GLU A 253 -1.34 -22.85 -13.92
C GLU A 253 -0.73 -22.45 -12.57
N TYR A 254 -0.93 -21.21 -12.11
CA TYR A 254 -0.41 -20.75 -10.82
C TYR A 254 -1.31 -21.14 -9.64
N GLU A 255 -2.57 -21.50 -9.87
CA GLU A 255 -3.50 -21.81 -8.78
C GLU A 255 -3.04 -22.98 -7.91
N SER A 256 -2.41 -23.99 -8.51
CA SER A 256 -1.83 -25.12 -7.78
C SER A 256 -0.48 -24.83 -7.13
N GLU A 257 0.26 -23.86 -7.67
CA GLU A 257 1.60 -23.50 -7.18
C GLU A 257 1.54 -22.45 -6.05
N LEU A 258 0.51 -21.61 -6.07
CA LEU A 258 0.28 -20.51 -5.12
C LEU A 258 -1.09 -20.63 -4.40
N PRO A 259 -1.35 -21.74 -3.67
CA PRO A 259 -2.65 -21.98 -3.07
C PRO A 259 -3.05 -20.94 -2.00
N THR A 260 -2.09 -20.39 -1.25
CA THR A 260 -2.38 -19.35 -0.25
C THR A 260 -2.72 -18.03 -0.93
N MET A 261 -2.07 -17.71 -2.06
CA MET A 261 -2.46 -16.54 -2.84
C MET A 261 -3.88 -16.70 -3.42
N VAL A 262 -4.26 -17.90 -3.84
CA VAL A 262 -5.65 -18.19 -4.24
C VAL A 262 -6.63 -17.94 -3.10
N ASP A 263 -6.27 -18.31 -1.86
CA ASP A 263 -7.07 -18.03 -0.67
C ASP A 263 -7.23 -16.51 -0.44
N VAL A 264 -6.18 -15.71 -0.64
CA VAL A 264 -6.25 -14.24 -0.58
C VAL A 264 -7.22 -13.71 -1.63
N MET A 265 -7.10 -14.14 -2.88
CA MET A 265 -7.96 -13.70 -3.99
C MET A 265 -9.43 -14.07 -3.78
N LYS A 266 -9.71 -15.13 -3.01
CA LYS A 266 -11.05 -15.57 -2.63
C LYS A 266 -11.57 -14.92 -1.34
N ASN A 267 -10.84 -13.94 -0.79
CA ASN A 267 -11.16 -13.26 0.48
C ASN A 267 -11.39 -14.24 1.64
N LYS A 268 -10.57 -15.28 1.75
CA LYS A 268 -10.65 -16.21 2.86
C LYS A 268 -10.21 -15.53 4.16
N SER A 269 -11.00 -15.67 5.21
CA SER A 269 -10.67 -15.11 6.53
C SER A 269 -9.71 -16.03 7.30
N ILE A 270 -8.85 -15.43 8.12
CA ILE A 270 -8.06 -16.13 9.13
C ILE A 270 -8.68 -15.88 10.50
N ASP A 271 -8.88 -16.96 11.25
CA ASP A 271 -9.38 -16.92 12.63
C ASP A 271 -8.48 -17.80 13.52
N THR A 272 -7.16 -17.53 13.51
CA THR A 272 -6.16 -18.35 14.25
C THR A 272 -5.19 -17.57 15.14
N SER A 273 -5.11 -18.03 16.42
CA SER A 273 -4.19 -17.63 17.49
C SER A 273 -2.78 -17.33 16.97
N PRO A 274 -2.09 -16.17 17.11
CA PRO A 274 -2.28 -14.97 17.95
C PRO A 274 -2.84 -13.74 17.23
N TRP A 275 -3.58 -13.90 16.13
CA TRP A 275 -4.16 -12.79 15.32
C TRP A 275 -3.13 -11.83 14.70
N TYR A 276 -1.85 -12.20 14.73
CA TYR A 276 -0.76 -11.57 14.01
C TYR A 276 0.15 -12.65 13.41
N HIS A 277 0.93 -12.26 12.40
CA HIS A 277 1.94 -13.12 11.81
C HIS A 277 3.17 -12.31 11.41
N ILE A 278 4.35 -12.87 11.66
CA ILE A 278 5.63 -12.27 11.31
C ILE A 278 6.29 -13.18 10.28
N GLN A 279 6.71 -12.61 9.15
CA GLN A 279 7.29 -13.38 8.06
C GLN A 279 8.59 -12.72 7.58
N SER A 280 9.68 -13.48 7.57
CA SER A 280 10.92 -13.05 6.90
C SER A 280 10.98 -13.61 5.48
N PHE A 281 11.46 -12.82 4.54
CA PHE A 281 11.71 -13.25 3.17
C PHE A 281 12.90 -12.51 2.57
N ASP A 282 13.45 -13.05 1.48
CA ASP A 282 14.56 -12.47 0.75
C ASP A 282 14.07 -11.98 -0.62
N THR A 283 14.61 -10.84 -1.06
CA THR A 283 14.48 -10.38 -2.45
C THR A 283 15.36 -11.22 -3.40
N LEU A 284 15.27 -10.94 -4.70
CA LEU A 284 16.05 -11.63 -5.73
C LEU A 284 17.57 -11.54 -5.49
N ASP A 285 18.07 -10.38 -5.05
CA ASP A 285 19.49 -10.17 -4.74
C ASP A 285 19.83 -10.45 -3.27
N GLY A 286 18.91 -11.06 -2.51
CA GLY A 286 19.17 -11.55 -1.15
C GLY A 286 19.04 -10.50 -0.04
N ARG A 287 18.37 -9.36 -0.31
CA ARG A 287 18.02 -8.40 0.76
C ARG A 287 16.94 -9.00 1.64
N LYS A 288 17.23 -9.11 2.94
CA LYS A 288 16.28 -9.58 3.95
C LYS A 288 15.26 -8.52 4.33
N PHE A 289 13.98 -8.89 4.26
CA PHE A 289 12.85 -8.14 4.79
C PHE A 289 12.10 -8.98 5.83
N MET A 290 11.48 -8.29 6.78
CA MET A 290 10.62 -8.85 7.81
C MET A 290 9.28 -8.12 7.76
N SER A 291 8.22 -8.82 7.34
CA SER A 291 6.85 -8.32 7.34
C SER A 291 6.17 -8.62 8.67
N PHE A 292 5.45 -7.63 9.17
CA PHE A 292 4.59 -7.70 10.33
C PHE A 292 3.15 -7.47 9.87
N ALA A 293 2.30 -8.45 10.10
CA ALA A 293 0.89 -8.41 9.75
C ALA A 293 0.04 -8.65 11.00
N LYS A 294 -1.07 -7.91 11.13
CA LYS A 294 -2.09 -8.17 12.14
C LYS A 294 -3.46 -8.22 11.49
N SER A 295 -4.39 -8.94 12.11
CA SER A 295 -5.82 -8.93 11.75
C SER A 295 -6.63 -8.01 12.66
N ALA A 296 -7.91 -7.80 12.32
CA ALA A 296 -8.84 -7.04 13.13
C ALA A 296 -8.97 -7.56 14.58
N MET A 297 -8.67 -8.84 14.82
CA MET A 297 -8.76 -9.44 16.15
C MET A 297 -7.57 -9.13 17.06
N PHE A 298 -6.46 -8.59 16.53
CA PHE A 298 -5.27 -8.25 17.32
C PHE A 298 -5.57 -7.22 18.43
N ASN A 299 -6.45 -6.24 18.16
CA ASN A 299 -6.97 -5.28 19.14
C ASN A 299 -5.89 -4.46 19.89
N ASP A 300 -4.78 -4.14 19.22
CA ASP A 300 -3.71 -3.27 19.75
C ASP A 300 -3.02 -2.51 18.60
N ASP A 301 -2.22 -1.48 18.89
CA ASP A 301 -1.42 -0.75 17.91
C ASP A 301 -0.37 -1.70 17.30
N LEU A 302 -0.25 -1.73 15.96
CA LEU A 302 0.74 -2.58 15.29
C LEU A 302 2.16 -2.24 15.76
N TYR A 303 2.47 -0.95 15.92
CA TYR A 303 3.85 -0.53 16.19
C TYR A 303 4.26 -0.79 17.64
N SER A 304 3.46 -0.35 18.63
CA SER A 304 3.78 -0.55 20.05
C SER A 304 3.38 -1.92 20.59
N GLY A 305 2.43 -2.61 19.96
CA GLY A 305 1.97 -3.94 20.36
C GLY A 305 2.72 -5.10 19.73
N LEU A 306 3.40 -4.87 18.61
CA LEU A 306 4.08 -5.95 17.90
C LEU A 306 5.49 -5.55 17.44
N VAL A 307 5.61 -4.50 16.60
CA VAL A 307 6.88 -4.22 15.91
C VAL A 307 7.99 -3.85 16.90
N ALA A 308 7.75 -2.90 17.81
CA ALA A 308 8.76 -2.45 18.78
C ALA A 308 9.19 -3.58 19.74
N GLU A 309 8.23 -4.40 20.17
CA GLU A 309 8.47 -5.52 21.09
C GLU A 309 9.28 -6.65 20.43
N VAL A 310 9.01 -6.97 19.16
CA VAL A 310 9.75 -7.99 18.41
C VAL A 310 11.13 -7.50 18.00
N LEU A 311 11.24 -6.25 17.55
CA LEU A 311 12.52 -5.65 17.18
C LEU A 311 13.35 -5.20 18.39
N GLN A 312 12.78 -5.31 19.60
CA GLN A 312 13.38 -4.88 20.85
C GLN A 312 14.00 -3.47 20.77
N SER A 313 13.27 -2.55 20.16
CA SER A 313 13.77 -1.21 19.84
C SER A 313 12.68 -0.16 19.98
N ASP A 314 13.03 0.99 20.56
CA ASP A 314 12.19 2.19 20.47
C ASP A 314 12.01 2.57 19.00
N LEU A 315 10.83 3.06 18.62
CA LEU A 315 10.50 3.47 17.26
C LEU A 315 10.08 4.93 17.19
N LEU A 316 10.46 5.60 16.10
CA LEU A 316 9.89 6.87 15.65
C LEU A 316 8.99 6.58 14.44
N VAL A 317 7.72 6.95 14.51
CA VAL A 317 6.70 6.57 13.53
C VAL A 317 6.07 7.78 12.86
N GLU A 318 6.15 7.85 11.54
CA GLU A 318 5.35 8.76 10.71
C GLU A 318 4.00 8.10 10.43
N THR A 319 2.92 8.81 10.70
CA THR A 319 1.57 8.27 10.65
C THR A 319 0.53 9.35 10.47
N TRP A 320 -0.60 9.03 9.82
CA TRP A 320 -1.60 10.05 9.54
C TRP A 320 -2.30 10.55 10.81
N SER A 321 -2.10 11.83 11.13
CA SER A 321 -2.56 12.45 12.38
C SER A 321 -3.86 13.25 12.28
N ASN A 322 -4.45 13.41 11.09
CA ASN A 322 -5.71 14.16 10.93
C ASN A 322 -6.98 13.31 11.06
N GLY A 323 -6.84 12.02 11.38
CA GLY A 323 -7.98 11.12 11.58
C GLY A 323 -8.60 11.25 12.97
N PRO A 324 -9.87 10.83 13.16
CA PRO A 324 -10.41 10.68 14.50
C PRO A 324 -9.66 9.57 15.25
N GLY A 325 -9.38 9.82 16.53
CA GLY A 325 -8.75 8.83 17.41
C GLY A 325 -7.28 8.55 17.12
N THR A 326 -6.54 9.51 16.55
CA THR A 326 -5.07 9.42 16.46
C THR A 326 -4.48 9.04 17.83
N LEU A 327 -3.60 8.05 17.85
CA LEU A 327 -2.94 7.61 19.08
C LEU A 327 -1.79 8.55 19.43
N ASP A 328 -1.66 8.87 20.71
CA ASP A 328 -0.51 9.61 21.23
C ASP A 328 0.75 8.71 21.22
N SER A 329 1.91 9.34 21.40
CA SER A 329 3.15 8.61 21.64
C SER A 329 3.04 7.66 22.84
N GLU A 330 3.40 6.39 22.63
CA GLU A 330 3.37 5.34 23.66
C GLU A 330 4.73 5.27 24.32
N CYS A 331 4.78 5.53 25.62
CA CYS A 331 6.04 5.62 26.38
C CYS A 331 6.05 4.78 27.65
N ASN A 332 4.96 4.04 27.92
CA ASN A 332 4.79 3.26 29.14
C ASN A 332 5.09 1.77 28.95
N ARG A 333 5.34 1.33 27.71
CA ARG A 333 5.76 -0.03 27.38
C ARG A 333 7.28 -0.22 27.50
N SER A 334 7.74 -1.45 27.31
CA SER A 334 9.17 -1.80 27.33
C SER A 334 9.97 -0.99 26.31
N PHE A 335 9.37 -0.75 25.14
CA PHE A 335 9.93 0.05 24.07
C PHE A 335 8.97 1.19 23.72
N GLN A 336 9.52 2.39 23.58
CA GLN A 336 8.75 3.58 23.28
C GLN A 336 8.42 3.65 21.79
N VAL A 337 7.20 4.02 21.44
CA VAL A 337 6.79 4.29 20.06
C VAL A 337 6.27 5.71 19.98
N ARG A 338 7.13 6.60 19.50
CA ARG A 338 6.88 8.04 19.46
C ARG A 338 6.51 8.51 18.06
N ASN A 339 5.48 9.35 17.98
CA ASN A 339 5.02 9.91 16.71
C ASN A 339 5.97 10.98 16.21
N ILE A 340 6.28 10.96 14.92
CA ILE A 340 6.98 12.05 14.26
C ILE A 340 6.00 13.21 14.07
N GLU A 341 6.42 14.43 14.41
CA GLU A 341 5.60 15.64 14.25
C GLU A 341 5.92 16.37 12.96
N ARG A 342 7.20 16.42 12.60
CA ARG A 342 7.71 17.23 11.50
C ARG A 342 8.87 16.56 10.80
N LEU A 343 8.83 16.66 9.48
CA LEU A 343 9.90 16.26 8.59
C LEU A 343 10.56 17.47 7.93
N LYS A 344 11.85 17.33 7.63
CA LYS A 344 12.67 18.28 6.90
C LYS A 344 13.42 17.56 5.78
N VAL A 345 12.98 17.80 4.55
CA VAL A 345 13.55 17.20 3.35
C VAL A 345 14.53 18.19 2.72
N GLN A 346 15.81 18.08 3.09
CA GLN A 346 16.86 19.00 2.66
C GLN A 346 17.02 19.04 1.13
N THR A 347 16.98 17.88 0.47
CA THR A 347 17.10 17.78 -0.99
C THR A 347 16.00 18.54 -1.73
N ALA A 348 14.79 18.56 -1.16
CA ALA A 348 13.67 19.31 -1.70
C ALA A 348 13.59 20.75 -1.17
N LYS A 349 14.43 21.14 -0.19
CA LYS A 349 14.39 22.43 0.51
C LYS A 349 13.02 22.75 1.13
N MET A 350 12.36 21.73 1.69
CA MET A 350 11.04 21.87 2.30
C MET A 350 10.98 21.22 3.70
N SER A 351 10.03 21.70 4.50
CA SER A 351 9.66 21.11 5.78
C SER A 351 8.15 21.07 5.91
N PHE A 352 7.61 20.01 6.48
CA PHE A 352 6.18 19.85 6.65
C PHE A 352 5.88 19.00 7.88
N THR A 353 4.70 19.20 8.44
CA THR A 353 4.22 18.40 9.57
C THR A 353 3.55 17.12 9.09
N THR A 354 3.43 16.14 9.98
CA THR A 354 2.67 14.90 9.74
C THR A 354 1.22 15.16 9.29
N HIS A 355 0.63 16.32 9.64
CA HIS A 355 -0.68 16.74 9.14
C HIS A 355 -0.73 16.91 7.60
N ASN A 356 0.42 17.00 6.94
CA ASN A 356 0.51 17.06 5.48
C ASN A 356 1.02 15.74 4.89
N ASP A 357 1.11 14.66 5.66
CA ASP A 357 1.74 13.42 5.24
C ASP A 357 0.89 12.18 5.51
N HIS A 358 0.53 11.48 4.44
CA HIS A 358 -0.21 10.21 4.47
C HIS A 358 0.72 9.00 4.42
N SER A 359 2.04 9.15 4.47
CA SER A 359 2.95 8.01 4.56
C SER A 359 2.77 7.25 5.88
N LYS A 360 3.32 6.03 5.90
CA LYS A 360 3.41 5.20 7.10
C LYS A 360 4.77 4.54 7.08
N TRP A 361 5.65 5.01 7.93
CA TRP A 361 6.97 4.43 8.07
C TRP A 361 7.48 4.64 9.49
N ALA A 362 8.39 3.77 9.88
CA ALA A 362 9.03 3.84 11.18
C ALA A 362 10.53 3.63 11.05
N VAL A 363 11.29 4.21 11.97
CA VAL A 363 12.70 3.90 12.16
C VAL A 363 12.95 3.57 13.62
N ALA A 364 13.85 2.62 13.87
CA ALA A 364 14.34 2.39 15.21
C ALA A 364 15.11 3.61 15.73
N VAL A 365 15.03 3.90 17.02
CA VAL A 365 15.91 4.88 17.65
C VAL A 365 17.28 4.23 17.80
N ALA A 366 18.28 4.73 17.08
CA ALA A 366 19.65 4.27 17.28
C ALA A 366 20.06 4.51 18.75
N HIS A 367 20.23 3.42 19.50
CA HIS A 367 20.44 3.41 20.94
C HIS A 367 21.46 4.47 21.40
N LYS A 368 21.00 5.43 22.22
CA LYS A 368 21.80 5.90 23.36
C LYS A 368 21.92 4.72 24.33
N MET A 369 23.12 4.37 24.80
CA MET A 369 23.63 4.84 26.09
C MET A 369 22.59 4.88 27.22
N HIS A 370 21.99 3.74 27.56
CA HIS A 370 21.36 3.54 28.87
C HIS A 370 21.88 2.23 29.48
N LEU A 371 23.00 2.35 30.22
CA LEU A 371 23.39 1.54 31.38
C LEU A 371 23.40 0.01 31.28
N SER A 372 23.18 -0.60 30.11
CA SER A 372 23.45 -2.01 29.88
C SER A 372 24.81 -2.15 29.20
N GLN A 373 25.68 -2.99 29.75
CA GLN A 373 26.93 -3.41 29.12
C GLN A 373 26.70 -4.36 27.93
N ASP A 374 25.46 -4.54 27.50
CA ASP A 374 25.12 -5.42 26.39
C ASP A 374 25.31 -4.67 25.07
N THR A 375 26.47 -4.89 24.45
CA THR A 375 26.94 -4.26 23.21
C THR A 375 26.32 -4.88 21.95
N LYS A 376 25.18 -5.57 22.09
CA LYS A 376 24.50 -6.23 20.99
C LYS A 376 23.58 -5.24 20.26
N VAL A 377 24.23 -4.49 19.38
CA VAL A 377 23.73 -3.87 18.14
C VAL A 377 22.60 -2.84 18.31
N ALA A 378 22.91 -1.58 18.00
CA ALA A 378 21.86 -0.62 17.63
C ALA A 378 21.23 -1.11 16.32
N ASP A 379 20.02 -1.66 16.38
CA ASP A 379 19.40 -2.19 15.19
C ASP A 379 18.82 -1.06 14.33
N TYR A 380 19.47 -0.84 13.19
CA TYR A 380 19.13 0.21 12.23
C TYR A 380 17.92 -0.20 11.37
N TRP A 381 16.76 -0.40 12.00
CA TRP A 381 15.52 -0.81 11.32
C TRP A 381 14.82 0.35 10.63
N VAL A 382 14.37 0.11 9.40
CA VAL A 382 13.42 0.95 8.68
C VAL A 382 12.22 0.09 8.29
N CYS A 383 11.02 0.57 8.60
CA CYS A 383 9.75 -0.08 8.26
C CYS A 383 8.91 0.85 7.38
N VAL A 384 8.27 0.29 6.35
CA VAL A 384 7.29 1.00 5.52
C VAL A 384 6.04 0.15 5.41
N GLY A 385 4.89 0.74 5.71
CA GLY A 385 3.62 0.03 5.80
C GLY A 385 2.46 0.83 5.24
N ASP A 386 1.26 0.41 5.62
CA ASP A 386 0.01 0.98 5.14
C ASP A 386 -0.94 1.39 6.28
N ILE A 387 -0.75 0.89 7.50
CA ILE A 387 -1.63 1.15 8.65
C ILE A 387 -1.25 2.39 9.48
N ASN A 388 -2.25 3.20 9.83
CA ASN A 388 -2.08 4.36 10.71
C ASN A 388 -2.06 3.96 12.19
N ARG A 389 -1.48 4.82 13.05
CA ARG A 389 -1.63 4.76 14.50
C ARG A 389 -2.87 5.56 14.92
N ALA A 390 -4.03 4.92 14.87
CA ALA A 390 -5.28 5.48 15.37
C ALA A 390 -6.13 4.39 16.02
N LEU A 391 -6.88 4.72 17.06
CA LEU A 391 -7.73 3.80 17.84
C LEU A 391 -8.63 2.91 16.95
N PRO A 392 -9.32 3.43 15.90
CA PRO A 392 -10.11 2.55 15.03
C PRO A 392 -9.29 1.55 14.20
N GLN A 393 -7.97 1.72 14.12
CA GLN A 393 -7.07 0.79 13.43
C GLN A 393 -6.56 -0.32 14.35
N GLU A 394 -6.74 -0.23 15.67
CA GLU A 394 -6.42 -1.33 16.59
C GLU A 394 -7.21 -2.60 16.24
N SER A 395 -8.47 -2.41 15.82
CA SER A 395 -9.41 -3.46 15.41
C SER A 395 -9.55 -3.60 13.88
N ARG A 396 -8.49 -3.34 13.10
CA ARG A 396 -8.46 -3.56 11.64
C ARG A 396 -7.17 -4.27 11.25
N GLY A 397 -7.26 -5.14 10.24
CA GLY A 397 -6.08 -5.73 9.64
C GLY A 397 -5.14 -4.71 8.99
N GLY A 398 -3.86 -5.05 8.87
CA GLY A 398 -2.85 -4.23 8.19
C GLY A 398 -1.43 -4.57 8.63
N GLY A 399 -0.43 -3.95 8.00
CA GLY A 399 0.94 -4.35 8.23
C GLY A 399 2.00 -3.31 7.95
N THR A 400 3.25 -3.72 8.17
CA THR A 400 4.45 -2.96 7.84
C THR A 400 5.58 -3.91 7.50
N VAL A 401 6.44 -3.53 6.56
CA VAL A 401 7.58 -4.33 6.13
C VAL A 401 8.87 -3.62 6.51
N CYS A 402 9.71 -4.32 7.27
CA CYS A 402 10.93 -3.80 7.86
C CYS A 402 12.18 -4.42 7.25
N THR A 403 13.28 -3.67 7.22
CA THR A 403 14.61 -4.17 6.89
C THR A 403 15.66 -3.42 7.69
N ALA A 404 16.73 -4.12 8.07
CA ALA A 404 17.85 -3.52 8.79
C ALA A 404 18.89 -2.96 7.81
N GLY A 405 19.47 -1.81 8.13
CA GLY A 405 20.62 -1.30 7.39
C GLY A 405 20.99 0.12 7.80
N PRO A 406 22.21 0.38 8.31
CA PRO A 406 22.59 1.70 8.83
C PRO A 406 22.47 2.83 7.80
N ILE A 407 22.80 2.55 6.54
CA ILE A 407 22.74 3.57 5.47
C ILE A 407 21.27 3.89 5.12
N LEU A 408 20.42 2.87 5.01
CA LEU A 408 19.00 3.06 4.74
C LEU A 408 18.32 3.79 5.90
N TRP A 409 18.60 3.34 7.12
CA TRP A 409 18.15 3.99 8.35
C TRP A 409 18.56 5.45 8.41
N GLY A 410 19.83 5.77 8.13
CA GLY A 410 20.30 7.15 8.12
C GLY A 410 19.55 8.03 7.12
N ASN A 411 19.18 7.50 5.96
CA ASN A 411 18.39 8.23 4.98
C ASN A 411 16.99 8.61 5.48
N PHE A 412 16.32 7.74 6.23
CA PHE A 412 15.01 8.04 6.82
C PHE A 412 15.13 8.88 8.10
N ALA A 413 16.04 8.53 8.99
CA ALA A 413 16.25 9.21 10.27
C ALA A 413 16.62 10.70 10.09
N HIS A 414 17.41 11.03 9.06
CA HIS A 414 17.76 12.43 8.77
C HIS A 414 16.60 13.27 8.21
N LEU A 415 15.45 12.66 7.86
CA LEU A 415 14.25 13.42 7.51
C LEU A 415 13.55 13.97 8.75
N ILE A 416 13.77 13.40 9.93
CA ILE A 416 13.03 13.73 11.16
C ILE A 416 13.54 15.05 11.75
N ASP A 417 12.65 16.02 11.88
CA ASP A 417 12.94 17.35 12.45
C ASP A 417 12.46 17.47 13.91
N SER A 418 11.25 16.98 14.20
CA SER A 418 10.72 16.89 15.57
C SER A 418 9.82 15.66 15.78
N VAL A 419 9.70 15.26 17.03
CA VAL A 419 8.96 14.08 17.51
C VAL A 419 8.08 14.52 18.67
N GLU A 420 6.87 14.00 18.73
CA GLU A 420 5.91 14.26 19.80
C GLU A 420 6.51 13.82 21.16
N PRO A 421 6.42 14.66 22.20
CA PRO A 421 6.87 14.29 23.53
C PRO A 421 5.93 13.25 24.16
N CYS A 422 6.49 12.41 25.03
CA CYS A 422 5.67 11.58 25.91
C CYS A 422 4.83 12.48 26.83
N LYS A 423 3.52 12.25 26.88
CA LYS A 423 2.65 12.91 27.86
C LYS A 423 2.97 12.36 29.26
N LEU A 424 3.17 13.28 30.21
CA LEU A 424 3.49 12.97 31.60
C LEU A 424 2.28 12.48 32.39
#